data_AF-A0A4V2AUX1-F1
#
_entry.id   AF-A0A4V2AUX1-F1
#
_cell.length_a   1.000
_cell.length_b   1.000
_cell.length_c   1.000
_cell.angle_alpha   90.00
_cell.angle_beta   90.00
_cell.angle_gamma   90.00
#
_symmetry.space_group_name_H-M   'P 1'
#
loop_
_entity.id
_entity.type
_entity.pdbx_description
1 polymer ?
#
loop_
_entity_poly.entity_id
_entity_poly.type
_entity_poly.pdbx_seq_one_letter_code
_entity_poly.pdbx_strand_id
1 'polypeptide(L)'
;MLEKLFTWAKKKEEEEGTVQEAPVIRFGRYSDNNKSVTKVERWNEAESLFKEKKYRESILAFFDYLRDENEDNVKLATEGDRHNFMFCQGSKIIRGFFDANALEAEVVLARMPQPSVPVMRRLLEMNFNLYYTRYA
;
A
#
# COMPACT_ATOMS: atom_id res chain seq x y z
N MET A 1 39.13 46.78 13.68
CA MET A 1 38.54 45.83 14.65
C MET A 1 37.40 45.00 14.03
N LEU A 2 37.47 44.67 12.74
CA LEU A 2 36.43 43.91 12.02
C LEU A 2 36.99 42.69 11.24
N GLU A 3 38.31 42.47 11.25
CA GLU A 3 38.94 41.33 10.54
C GLU A 3 38.87 40.00 11.31
N LYS A 4 38.41 40.01 12.57
CA LYS A 4 38.23 38.79 13.38
C LYS A 4 36.85 38.13 13.25
N LEU A 5 35.98 38.64 12.38
CA LEU A 5 34.60 38.13 12.23
C LEU A 5 34.42 37.16 11.05
N PHE A 6 35.42 36.96 10.19
CA PHE A 6 35.29 36.14 8.98
C PHE A 6 36.31 35.00 8.84
N THR A 7 36.90 34.54 9.95
CA THR A 7 37.78 33.35 9.95
C THR A 7 37.02 32.03 10.16
N TRP A 8 35.68 32.04 10.16
CA TRP A 8 34.88 30.80 10.21
C TRP A 8 34.41 30.31 8.83
N ALA A 9 34.87 30.94 7.74
CA ALA A 9 34.50 30.54 6.37
C ALA A 9 35.45 29.49 5.76
N LYS A 10 36.45 29.00 6.49
CA LYS A 10 37.35 27.94 5.99
C LYS A 10 37.82 27.07 7.14
N LYS A 11 37.24 25.87 7.27
CA LYS A 11 37.95 24.58 7.26
C LYS A 11 37.08 23.46 7.87
N LYS A 12 36.52 22.65 6.97
CA LYS A 12 36.22 21.20 7.05
C LYS A 12 35.91 20.83 5.60
N GLU A 13 36.89 20.80 4.69
CA GLU A 13 37.81 19.66 4.49
C GLU A 13 37.13 18.34 4.91
N GLU A 14 36.43 17.76 3.94
CA GLU A 14 36.56 16.35 3.56
C GLU A 14 36.64 15.36 4.72
N GLU A 15 35.50 15.09 5.34
CA GLU A 15 35.24 13.76 5.87
C GLU A 15 34.58 12.98 4.73
N GLU A 16 35.35 12.10 4.07
CA GLU A 16 34.86 11.01 3.23
C GLU A 16 34.00 10.05 4.08
N GLY A 17 32.85 10.52 4.50
CA GLY A 17 31.79 9.72 5.08
C GLY A 17 30.74 9.53 4.01
N THR A 18 30.49 8.28 3.62
CA THR A 18 29.39 7.84 2.75
C THR A 18 28.23 8.85 2.76
N VAL A 19 28.03 9.57 1.66
CA VAL A 19 26.81 10.37 1.46
C VAL A 19 25.69 9.36 1.39
N GLN A 20 25.10 9.04 2.54
CA GLN A 20 23.84 8.32 2.60
C GLN A 20 22.86 9.25 1.90
N GLU A 21 22.46 8.90 0.67
CA GLU A 21 21.41 9.60 -0.04
C GLU A 21 20.25 9.76 0.93
N ALA A 22 19.92 11.02 1.23
CA ALA A 22 18.83 11.32 2.13
C ALA A 22 17.58 10.60 1.59
N PRO A 23 16.85 9.84 2.42
CA PRO A 23 15.70 9.09 1.93
C PRO A 23 14.73 10.07 1.28
N VAL A 24 14.28 9.75 0.07
CA VAL A 24 13.28 10.53 -0.65
C VAL A 24 11.93 10.30 0.04
N ILE A 25 11.69 11.06 1.11
CA ILE A 25 10.45 11.02 1.87
C ILE A 25 9.44 11.92 1.16
N ARG A 26 8.45 11.32 0.48
CA ARG A 26 7.31 12.07 -0.07
C ARG A 26 6.38 12.47 1.07
N PHE A 27 6.31 13.77 1.33
CA PHE A 27 5.34 14.35 2.26
C PHE A 27 4.00 14.56 1.54
N GLY A 28 2.90 14.18 2.18
CA GLY A 28 1.53 14.31 1.64
C GLY A 28 0.77 12.98 1.64
N ARG A 29 -0.56 13.06 1.59
CA ARG A 29 -1.38 11.87 1.34
C ARG A 29 -1.45 11.65 -0.16
N TYR A 30 -1.24 10.41 -0.60
CA TYR A 30 -1.55 10.02 -1.97
C TYR A 30 -2.98 10.45 -2.31
N SER A 31 -3.15 11.17 -3.43
CA SER A 31 -4.44 11.63 -3.91
C SER A 31 -4.70 11.01 -5.26
N ASP A 32 -5.77 10.22 -5.33
CA ASP A 32 -6.18 9.55 -6.57
C ASP A 32 -7.09 10.42 -7.44
N ASN A 33 -7.03 11.74 -7.27
CA ASN A 33 -8.01 12.65 -7.86
C ASN A 33 -7.86 12.80 -9.38
N ASN A 34 -6.70 12.42 -9.93
CA ASN A 34 -6.39 12.50 -11.36
C ASN A 34 -5.94 11.14 -11.90
N LYS A 35 -6.87 10.19 -12.05
CA LYS A 35 -6.64 8.98 -12.84
C LYS A 35 -6.58 9.33 -14.33
N SER A 36 -5.68 8.69 -15.07
CA SER A 36 -5.66 8.80 -16.52
C SER A 36 -6.91 8.16 -17.15
N VAL A 37 -7.24 8.56 -18.37
CA VAL A 37 -8.36 7.97 -19.14
C VAL A 37 -8.21 6.46 -19.22
N THR A 38 -7.00 5.96 -19.50
CA THR A 38 -6.70 4.52 -19.54
C THR A 38 -7.00 3.81 -18.23
N LYS A 39 -6.71 4.43 -17.07
CA LYS A 39 -7.07 3.83 -15.77
C LYS A 39 -8.58 3.81 -15.58
N VAL A 40 -9.29 4.89 -15.94
CA VAL A 40 -10.77 4.91 -15.89
C VAL A 40 -11.38 3.82 -16.79
N GLU A 41 -10.78 3.56 -17.96
CA GLU A 41 -11.18 2.45 -18.83
C GLU A 41 -10.99 1.09 -18.16
N ARG A 42 -9.88 0.87 -17.45
CA ARG A 42 -9.65 -0.35 -16.66
C ARG A 42 -10.69 -0.57 -15.57
N TRP A 43 -11.15 0.50 -14.92
CA TRP A 43 -12.26 0.42 -13.98
C TRP A 43 -13.56 -0.06 -14.65
N ASN A 44 -13.91 0.54 -15.79
CA ASN A 44 -15.10 0.16 -16.55
C ASN A 44 -15.01 -1.29 -17.06
N GLU A 45 -13.83 -1.70 -17.52
CA GLU A 45 -13.54 -3.07 -17.93
C GLU A 45 -13.74 -4.05 -16.77
N ALA A 46 -13.19 -3.74 -15.58
CA ALA A 46 -13.38 -4.56 -14.39
C ALA A 46 -14.86 -4.75 -14.04
N GLU A 47 -15.67 -3.69 -14.13
CA GLU A 47 -17.11 -3.75 -13.89
C GLU A 47 -17.83 -4.61 -14.94
N SER A 48 -17.50 -4.48 -16.23
CA SER A 48 -18.09 -5.28 -17.31
C SER A 48 -17.78 -6.77 -17.13
N LEU A 49 -16.50 -7.10 -16.89
CA LEU A 49 -16.04 -8.46 -16.67
C LEU A 49 -16.71 -9.09 -15.44
N PHE A 50 -16.94 -8.31 -14.39
CA PHE A 50 -17.67 -8.78 -13.22
C PHE A 50 -19.12 -9.16 -13.56
N LYS A 51 -19.83 -8.33 -14.34
CA LYS A 51 -21.19 -8.60 -14.81
C LYS A 51 -21.26 -9.85 -15.71
N GLU A 52 -20.20 -10.10 -16.47
CA GLU A 52 -20.02 -11.30 -17.30
C GLU A 52 -19.60 -12.55 -16.51
N LYS A 53 -19.43 -12.46 -15.19
CA LYS A 53 -18.92 -13.52 -14.29
C LYS A 53 -17.47 -13.95 -14.59
N LYS A 54 -16.71 -13.13 -15.30
CA LYS A 54 -15.27 -13.29 -15.52
C LYS A 54 -14.49 -12.69 -14.35
N TYR A 55 -14.61 -13.32 -13.19
CA TYR A 55 -14.14 -12.76 -11.92
C TYR A 55 -12.62 -12.58 -11.86
N ARG A 56 -11.85 -13.54 -12.38
CA ARG A 56 -10.40 -13.45 -12.40
C ARG A 56 -9.93 -12.23 -13.19
N GLU A 57 -10.46 -12.07 -14.40
CA GLU A 57 -10.12 -10.98 -15.31
C GLU A 57 -10.59 -9.64 -14.74
N SER A 58 -11.78 -9.61 -14.12
CA SER A 58 -12.29 -8.44 -13.41
C SER A 58 -11.35 -7.97 -12.30
N ILE A 59 -10.87 -8.90 -11.46
CA ILE A 59 -9.94 -8.59 -10.37
C ILE A 59 -8.59 -8.09 -10.92
N LEU A 60 -8.09 -8.70 -12.01
CA LEU A 60 -6.85 -8.25 -12.66
C LEU A 60 -6.97 -6.83 -13.22
N ALA A 61 -8.08 -6.52 -13.91
CA ALA A 61 -8.36 -5.17 -14.42
C ALA A 61 -8.49 -4.16 -13.28
N PHE A 62 -9.11 -4.55 -12.16
CA PHE A 62 -9.21 -3.71 -10.97
C PHE A 62 -7.85 -3.44 -10.32
N PHE A 63 -6.97 -4.44 -10.22
CA PHE A 63 -5.62 -4.21 -9.71
C PHE A 63 -4.78 -3.32 -10.64
N ASP A 64 -4.97 -3.42 -11.96
CA ASP A 64 -4.34 -2.48 -12.89
C ASP A 64 -4.88 -1.05 -12.66
N TYR A 65 -6.18 -0.87 -12.47
CA TYR A 65 -6.75 0.42 -12.10
C TYR A 65 -6.11 1.02 -10.82
N LEU A 66 -5.90 0.20 -9.78
CA LEU A 66 -5.27 0.63 -8.52
C LEU A 66 -3.78 0.93 -8.65
N ARG A 67 -3.11 0.33 -9.64
CA ARG A 67 -1.66 0.44 -9.80
C ARG A 67 -1.26 1.83 -10.24
N ASP A 68 -0.38 2.43 -9.46
CA ASP A 68 0.42 3.58 -9.80
C ASP A 68 1.79 3.09 -10.27
N GLU A 69 2.14 3.36 -11.52
CA GLU A 69 3.38 2.89 -12.14
C GLU A 69 4.63 3.53 -11.53
N ASN A 70 4.51 4.73 -10.96
CA ASN A 70 5.65 5.44 -10.38
C ASN A 70 5.94 4.99 -8.95
N GLU A 71 4.90 4.55 -8.22
CA GLU A 71 5.02 4.13 -6.82
C GLU A 71 5.17 2.62 -6.66
N ASP A 72 4.94 1.83 -7.72
CA ASP A 72 4.93 0.36 -7.68
C ASP A 72 4.10 -0.19 -6.50
N ASN A 73 2.95 0.45 -6.26
CA ASN A 73 2.13 0.26 -5.08
C ASN A 73 1.32 -1.05 -5.09
N VAL A 74 1.25 -1.75 -6.22
CA VAL A 74 0.52 -3.01 -6.41
C VAL A 74 1.46 -4.04 -7.01
N LYS A 75 1.56 -5.21 -6.38
CA LYS A 75 2.35 -6.36 -6.84
C LYS A 75 1.45 -7.58 -6.94
N LEU A 76 1.50 -8.25 -8.09
CA LEU A 76 0.85 -9.54 -8.30
C LEU A 76 1.89 -10.59 -8.68
N ALA A 77 1.73 -11.79 -8.13
CA ALA A 77 2.48 -12.97 -8.49
C ALA A 77 1.49 -14.11 -8.78
N THR A 78 1.61 -14.71 -9.96
CA THR A 78 0.77 -15.83 -10.38
C THR A 78 1.50 -17.14 -10.16
N GLU A 79 0.88 -18.05 -9.42
CA GLU A 79 1.36 -19.39 -9.12
C GLU A 79 0.28 -20.39 -9.55
N GLY A 80 0.33 -20.80 -10.82
CA GLY A 80 -0.69 -21.67 -11.41
C GLY A 80 -2.07 -21.01 -11.41
N ASP A 81 -3.01 -21.57 -10.66
CA ASP A 81 -4.38 -21.06 -10.55
C ASP A 81 -4.60 -20.04 -9.44
N ARG A 82 -3.58 -19.76 -8.64
CA ARG A 82 -3.62 -18.81 -7.54
C ARG A 82 -2.86 -17.54 -7.90
N HIS A 83 -3.43 -16.39 -7.57
CA HIS A 83 -2.79 -15.08 -7.70
C HIS A 83 -2.57 -14.50 -6.31
N ASN A 84 -1.31 -14.38 -5.91
CA ASN A 84 -0.94 -13.69 -4.67
C ASN A 84 -0.77 -12.21 -4.98
N PHE A 85 -1.29 -11.34 -4.13
CA PHE A 85 -1.17 -9.90 -4.31
C PHE A 85 -0.72 -9.19 -3.03
N MET A 86 -0.13 -8.03 -3.23
CA MET A 86 0.14 -7.07 -2.19
C MET A 86 -0.10 -5.67 -2.75
N PHE A 87 -0.77 -4.81 -2.01
CA PHE A 87 -0.81 -3.40 -2.34
C PHE A 87 -0.74 -2.47 -1.14
N CYS A 88 -0.24 -1.26 -1.37
CA CYS A 88 -0.10 -0.22 -0.37
C CYS A 88 -1.29 0.74 -0.43
N GLN A 89 -1.99 0.91 0.69
CA GLN A 89 -3.07 1.87 0.85
C GLN A 89 -2.81 2.73 2.10
N GLY A 90 -2.38 3.97 1.88
CA GLY A 90 -1.94 4.85 2.96
C GLY A 90 -0.75 4.25 3.72
N SER A 91 -0.90 4.04 5.03
CA SER A 91 0.14 3.45 5.89
C SER A 91 0.06 1.93 6.03
N LYS A 92 -0.80 1.27 5.23
CA LYS A 92 -1.09 -0.15 5.36
C LYS A 92 -0.65 -0.90 4.11
N ILE A 93 -0.09 -2.08 4.34
CA ILE A 93 0.20 -3.06 3.30
C ILE A 93 -0.85 -4.13 3.41
N ILE A 94 -1.69 -4.23 2.38
CA ILE A 94 -2.72 -5.26 2.26
C ILE A 94 -2.10 -6.41 1.46
N ARG A 95 -2.25 -7.63 1.94
CA ARG A 95 -1.75 -8.85 1.32
C ARG A 95 -2.89 -9.83 1.17
N GLY A 96 -2.81 -10.69 0.17
CA GLY A 96 -3.88 -11.64 -0.03
C GLY A 96 -3.67 -12.52 -1.23
N PHE A 97 -4.72 -13.25 -1.57
CA PHE A 97 -4.75 -14.06 -2.78
C PHE A 97 -6.15 -14.12 -3.36
N PHE A 98 -6.23 -14.47 -4.63
CA PHE A 98 -7.47 -14.90 -5.24
C PHE A 98 -7.27 -16.08 -6.18
N ASP A 99 -8.29 -16.90 -6.28
CA ASP A 99 -8.40 -18.01 -7.21
C ASP A 99 -9.84 -18.12 -7.75
N ALA A 100 -10.22 -19.28 -8.29
CA ALA A 100 -11.57 -19.49 -8.81
C ALA A 100 -12.66 -19.57 -7.71
N ASN A 101 -12.27 -19.78 -6.46
CA ASN A 101 -13.19 -20.03 -5.34
C ASN A 101 -13.31 -18.84 -4.40
N ALA A 102 -12.20 -18.15 -4.12
CA ALA A 102 -12.17 -17.11 -3.09
C ALA A 102 -11.23 -15.95 -3.45
N LEU A 103 -11.51 -14.80 -2.85
CA LEU A 103 -10.64 -13.63 -2.75
C LEU A 103 -10.50 -13.32 -1.25
N GLU A 104 -9.28 -13.43 -0.74
CA GLU A 104 -8.97 -13.15 0.67
C GLU A 104 -7.89 -12.08 0.75
N ALA A 105 -8.07 -11.16 1.70
CA ALA A 105 -7.12 -10.09 1.97
C ALA A 105 -6.99 -9.89 3.48
N GLU A 106 -5.76 -9.66 3.92
CA GLU A 106 -5.41 -9.38 5.30
C GLU A 106 -4.50 -8.15 5.40
N VAL A 107 -4.53 -7.52 6.57
CA VAL A 107 -3.69 -6.38 6.89
C VAL A 107 -3.29 -6.47 8.37
N VAL A 108 -2.00 -6.31 8.64
CA VAL A 108 -1.50 -6.24 10.01
C VAL A 108 -1.84 -4.85 10.58
N LEU A 109 -2.77 -4.81 11.54
CA LEU A 109 -3.20 -3.57 12.17
C LEU A 109 -2.33 -3.18 13.35
N ALA A 110 -2.06 -4.13 14.24
CA ALA A 110 -1.31 -3.90 15.46
C ALA A 110 -0.63 -5.20 15.91
N ARG A 111 0.52 -5.05 16.58
CA ARG A 111 1.18 -6.13 17.31
C ARG A 111 0.87 -5.99 18.78
N MET A 112 0.38 -7.04 19.42
CA MET A 112 0.13 -7.09 20.86
C MET A 112 1.17 -8.00 21.52
N PRO A 113 2.16 -7.45 22.25
CA PRO A 113 3.15 -8.26 22.95
C PRO A 113 2.54 -9.14 24.05
N GLN A 114 1.45 -8.68 24.66
CA GLN A 114 0.68 -9.41 25.65
C GLN A 114 -0.80 -9.43 25.25
N PRO A 115 -1.48 -10.58 25.37
CA PRO A 115 -2.90 -10.68 25.08
C PRO A 115 -3.71 -9.87 26.10
N SER A 116 -4.72 -9.13 25.63
CA SER A 116 -5.60 -8.33 26.47
C SER A 116 -7.05 -8.75 26.24
N VAL A 117 -7.66 -9.40 27.24
CA VAL A 117 -9.05 -9.86 27.17
C VAL A 117 -10.03 -8.72 26.86
N PRO A 118 -9.91 -7.52 27.47
CA PRO A 118 -10.76 -6.38 27.12
C PRO A 118 -10.67 -5.97 25.64
N VAL A 119 -9.45 -5.98 25.08
CA VAL A 119 -9.23 -5.64 23.66
C VAL A 119 -9.89 -6.69 22.76
N MET A 120 -9.63 -7.98 23.03
CA MET A 120 -10.18 -9.07 22.22
C MET A 120 -11.72 -9.08 22.24
N ARG A 121 -12.35 -8.82 23.39
CA ARG A 121 -13.81 -8.71 23.49
C ARG A 121 -14.35 -7.59 22.61
N ARG A 122 -13.71 -6.41 22.63
CA ARG A 122 -14.10 -5.28 21.79
C ARG A 122 -13.96 -5.59 20.30
N LEU A 123 -12.89 -6.28 19.89
CA LEU A 123 -12.70 -6.68 18.49
C LEU A 123 -13.79 -7.66 18.04
N LEU A 124 -14.18 -8.62 18.88
CA LEU A 124 -15.29 -9.53 18.61
C LEU A 124 -16.63 -8.80 18.50
N GLU A 125 -16.91 -7.85 19.39
CA GLU A 125 -18.11 -7.01 19.31
C GLU A 125 -18.16 -6.21 18.00
N MET A 126 -17.02 -5.68 17.56
CA MET A 126 -16.93 -4.97 16.28
C MET A 126 -17.17 -5.87 15.07
N ASN A 127 -16.76 -7.14 15.12
CA ASN A 127 -16.99 -8.09 14.04
C ASN A 127 -18.49 -8.27 13.71
N PHE A 128 -19.39 -8.12 14.68
CA PHE A 128 -20.83 -8.21 14.40
C PHE A 128 -21.36 -7.08 13.51
N ASN A 129 -20.64 -5.97 13.41
CA ASN A 129 -21.01 -4.83 12.56
C ASN A 129 -20.31 -4.87 11.18
N LEU A 130 -19.40 -5.82 10.96
CA LEU A 130 -18.63 -5.93 9.72
C LEU A 130 -19.18 -7.08 8.87
N TYR A 131 -19.71 -6.76 7.69
CA TYR A 131 -20.33 -7.76 6.80
C TYR A 131 -19.33 -8.56 5.96
N TYR A 132 -18.24 -7.92 5.54
CA TYR A 132 -17.30 -8.49 4.57
C TYR A 132 -15.87 -8.63 5.11
N THR A 133 -15.63 -8.17 6.34
CA THR A 133 -14.30 -8.18 6.96
C THR A 133 -14.43 -8.55 8.44
N ARG A 134 -13.31 -8.91 9.08
CA ARG A 134 -13.25 -9.18 10.51
C ARG A 134 -11.86 -8.92 11.06
N TYR A 135 -11.79 -8.63 12.34
CA TYR A 135 -10.57 -8.77 13.12
C TYR A 135 -10.31 -10.26 13.38
N ALA A 136 -9.05 -10.68 13.21
CA ALA A 136 -8.57 -12.05 13.29
C ALA A 136 -7.24 -12.12 14.06
#